data_AF-A0AA37ILA0-F1
#
_entry.id   AF-A0AA37ILA0-F1
#
_cell.length_a   1.000
_cell.length_b   1.000
_cell.length_c   1.000
_cell.angle_alpha   90.00
_cell.angle_beta   90.00
_cell.angle_gamma   90.00
#
_symmetry.space_group_name_H-M   'P 1'
#
loop_
_entity.id
_entity.type
_entity.pdbx_description
1 polymer ?
#
loop_
_entity_poly.entity_id
_entity_poly.type
_entity_poly.pdbx_seq_one_letter_code
_entity_poly.pdbx_strand_id
1 'polypeptide(L)' 'MKVEYREWTIDSHPNKVGHHWHSWCEVERPPWEDEDDGQIFHFSDIGYFDTEGAAHERAIAWAKAWLDENF' A
#
# COMPACT_ATOMS: atom_id res chain seq x y z
N MET A 1 5.10 -4.62 -5.27
CA MET A 1 6.29 -3.72 -5.22
C MET A 1 6.38 -3.23 -3.80
N LYS A 2 7.45 -3.60 -3.11
CA LYS A 2 7.66 -3.28 -1.70
C LYS A 2 8.52 -2.02 -1.52
N VAL A 3 8.11 -1.14 -0.63
CA VAL A 3 8.83 0.09 -0.26
C VAL A 3 8.73 0.30 1.25
N GLU A 4 9.87 0.56 1.88
CA GLU A 4 9.94 0.95 3.30
C GLU A 4 9.54 2.43 3.48
N TYR A 5 8.76 2.71 4.51
CA TYR A 5 8.37 4.05 4.90
C TYR A 5 8.26 4.17 6.43
N ARG A 6 9.28 4.77 7.05
CA ARG A 6 9.45 4.82 8.52
C ARG A 6 9.50 3.40 9.10
N GLU A 7 8.69 3.08 10.10
CA GLU A 7 8.50 1.72 10.65
C GLU A 7 7.58 0.81 9.83
N TRP A 8 7.04 1.28 8.70
CA TRP A 8 6.07 0.56 7.88
C TRP A 8 6.69 0.02 6.58
N THR A 9 6.18 -1.12 6.14
CA THR A 9 6.40 -1.69 4.81
C THR A 9 5.12 -1.49 4.00
N ILE A 10 5.25 -0.88 2.82
CA ILE A 10 4.15 -0.72 1.86
C ILE A 10 4.39 -1.70 0.73
N ASP A 11 3.49 -2.67 0.53
CA ASP A 11 3.52 -3.56 -0.62
C ASP A 11 2.38 -3.27 -1.59
N SER A 12 2.73 -2.69 -2.73
CA SER A 12 1.77 -2.39 -3.78
C SER A 12 1.55 -3.60 -4.69
N HIS A 13 0.29 -3.99 -4.88
CA HIS A 13 -0.13 -5.12 -5.71
C HIS A 13 -1.22 -4.73 -6.69
N PRO A 14 -0.93 -3.95 -7.75
CA PRO A 14 -1.90 -3.67 -8.78
C PRO A 14 -2.39 -4.97 -9.42
N ASN A 15 -3.70 -5.08 -9.60
CA ASN A 15 -4.31 -6.22 -10.27
C ASN A 15 -4.87 -5.78 -11.63
N LYS A 16 -4.62 -6.55 -12.68
CA LYS A 16 -5.16 -6.25 -14.00
C LYS A 16 -6.58 -6.80 -14.12
N VAL A 17 -7.55 -5.91 -14.35
CA VAL A 17 -8.96 -6.26 -14.58
C VAL A 17 -9.40 -5.64 -15.89
N GLY A 18 -9.71 -6.50 -16.87
CA GLY A 18 -9.97 -6.07 -18.24
C GLY A 18 -8.77 -5.33 -18.85
N HIS A 19 -8.98 -4.07 -19.23
CA HIS A 19 -7.95 -3.22 -19.83
C HIS A 19 -7.25 -2.29 -18.82
N HIS A 20 -7.68 -2.29 -17.56
CA HIS A 20 -7.13 -1.38 -16.55
C HIS A 20 -6.40 -2.14 -15.44
N TRP A 21 -5.43 -1.45 -14.84
CA TRP A 21 -4.73 -1.84 -13.63
C TRP A 21 -5.39 -1.18 -12.42
N HIS A 22 -5.92 -2.00 -11.53
CA HIS A 22 -6.57 -1.58 -10.31
C HIS A 22 -5.51 -1.45 -9.22
N SER A 23 -5.33 -0.22 -8.73
CA SER A 23 -4.35 0.09 -7.69
C SER A 23 -4.79 -0.48 -6.34
N TRP A 24 -3.90 -1.26 -5.73
CA TRP A 24 -4.06 -1.84 -4.39
C TRP A 24 -2.70 -1.83 -3.68
N CYS A 25 -2.70 -1.65 -2.37
CA CYS A 25 -1.55 -1.94 -1.51
C CYS A 25 -1.95 -2.56 -0.17
N GLU A 26 -0.99 -3.26 0.41
CA GLU A 26 -0.94 -3.67 1.81
C GLU A 26 0.09 -2.81 2.54
N VAL A 27 -0.18 -2.48 3.79
CA VAL A 27 0.70 -1.70 4.64
C VAL A 27 0.86 -2.43 5.95
N GLU A 28 2.08 -2.86 6.27
CA GLU A 28 2.37 -3.65 7.46
C GLU A 28 3.45 -2.99 8.33
N ARG A 29 3.37 -3.17 9.65
CA ARG A 29 4.49 -2.95 10.56
C ARG A 29 4.62 -4.14 11.50
N PRO A 30 5.84 -4.51 11.91
CA PRO A 30 6.04 -5.53 12.94
C PRO A 30 5.50 -5.05 14.31
N PRO A 31 5.25 -5.98 15.23
CA PRO A 31 4.91 -5.64 16.61
C PRO A 31 6.06 -4.91 17.32
N TRP A 32 5.69 -4.03 18.26
CA TRP A 32 6.62 -3.47 19.24
C TRP A 32 6.88 -4.47 20.39
N GLU A 33 7.85 -4.19 21.28
CA GLU A 33 8.20 -5.09 22.40
C GLU A 33 7.01 -5.39 23.33
N ASP A 34 6.07 -4.46 23.46
CA ASP A 34 4.85 -4.59 24.29
C ASP A 34 3.59 -4.95 23.47
N GLU A 35 3.74 -5.35 22.20
CA GLU A 35 2.64 -5.70 21.30
C GLU A 35 2.74 -7.17 20.87
N ASP A 36 1.67 -7.95 21.04
CA ASP A 36 1.67 -9.38 20.67
C ASP A 36 1.62 -9.58 19.13
N ASP A 37 0.95 -8.70 18.41
CA ASP A 37 0.76 -8.76 16.95
C ASP A 37 1.01 -7.40 16.30
N GLY A 38 1.73 -7.38 15.17
CA GLY A 38 1.92 -6.17 14.37
C GLY A 38 0.63 -5.67 13.73
N GLN A 39 0.73 -4.63 12.91
CA GLN A 39 -0.44 -4.07 12.22
C GLN A 39 -0.35 -4.28 10.72
N ILE A 40 -1.46 -4.71 10.11
CA ILE A 40 -1.57 -4.89 8.66
C ILE A 40 -2.88 -4.25 8.18
N PHE A 41 -2.77 -3.38 7.17
CA PHE A 41 -3.89 -2.71 6.52
C PHE A 41 -3.92 -3.05 5.03
N HIS A 42 -5.13 -3.19 4.47
CA HIS A 42 -5.33 -3.51 3.06
C HIS A 42 -6.18 -2.42 2.41
N PHE A 43 -5.69 -1.84 1.31
CA PHE A 43 -6.33 -0.72 0.63
C PHE A 43 -6.54 -1.00 -0.86
N SER A 44 -7.76 -1.40 -1.23
CA SER A 44 -8.16 -1.56 -2.64
C SER A 44 -8.82 -0.28 -3.18
N ASP A 45 -9.11 -0.28 -4.48
CA ASP A 45 -9.87 0.78 -5.15
C ASP A 45 -9.27 2.20 -5.02
N ILE A 46 -7.93 2.27 -4.91
CA ILE A 46 -7.18 3.54 -4.83
C ILE A 46 -7.24 4.32 -6.16
N GLY A 47 -7.46 3.59 -7.27
CA GLY A 47 -7.64 4.14 -8.61
C GLY A 47 -7.46 3.08 -9.70
N TYR A 48 -7.75 3.48 -10.94
CA TYR A 48 -7.68 2.63 -12.13
C TYR A 48 -6.78 3.29 -13.18
N PHE A 49 -5.84 2.53 -13.75
CA PHE A 49 -4.75 3.06 -14.58
C PHE A 49 -4.52 2.23 -15.84
N ASP A 50 -4.00 2.84 -16.89
CA ASP A 50 -3.67 2.12 -18.13
C ASP A 50 -2.36 1.34 -18.04
N THR A 51 -1.52 1.63 -17.04
CA THR A 51 -0.23 0.96 -16.82
C THR A 51 -0.09 0.47 -15.38
N GLU A 52 0.60 -0.66 -15.22
CA GLU A 52 0.93 -1.23 -13.92
C GLU A 52 1.80 -0.29 -13.08
N GLY A 53 2.77 0.37 -13.73
CA GLY A 53 3.66 1.34 -13.08
C GLY A 53 2.90 2.51 -12.45
N ALA A 54 1.95 3.11 -13.17
CA ALA A 54 1.14 4.20 -12.63
C ALA A 54 0.27 3.75 -11.45
N ALA A 55 -0.26 2.51 -11.50
CA ALA A 55 -1.00 1.94 -10.39
C ALA A 55 -0.09 1.71 -9.15
N HIS A 56 1.13 1.23 -9.35
CA HIS A 56 2.12 1.11 -8.27
C HIS A 56 2.45 2.45 -7.63
N GLU A 57 2.83 3.44 -8.44
CA GLU A 57 3.17 4.79 -7.97
C GLU A 57 2.02 5.41 -7.19
N ARG A 58 0.78 5.26 -7.68
CA ARG A 58 -0.40 5.75 -6.99
C ARG A 58 -0.61 5.05 -5.64
N ALA A 59 -0.55 3.73 -5.60
CA ALA A 59 -0.76 2.97 -4.36
C ALA A 59 0.24 3.40 -3.27
N ILE A 60 1.52 3.52 -3.64
CA ILE A 60 2.59 3.93 -2.73
C ILE A 60 2.39 5.37 -2.26
N ALA A 61 2.07 6.31 -3.16
CA ALA A 61 1.83 7.70 -2.79
C ALA A 61 0.62 7.86 -1.87
N TRP A 62 -0.46 7.11 -2.12
CA TRP A 62 -1.64 7.09 -1.28
C TRP A 62 -1.34 6.54 0.11
N ALA A 63 -0.65 5.39 0.19
CA ALA A 63 -0.31 4.76 1.47
C ALA A 63 0.58 5.65 2.34
N LYS A 64 1.56 6.34 1.74
CA LYS A 64 2.40 7.32 2.48
C LYS A 64 1.57 8.46 3.05
N ALA A 65 0.69 9.05 2.26
CA ALA A 65 -0.18 10.14 2.72
C ALA A 65 -1.13 9.68 3.84
N TRP A 66 -1.68 8.47 3.72
CA TRP A 66 -2.52 7.89 4.77
C TRP A 66 -1.75 7.66 6.06
N LEU A 67 -0.54 7.08 5.98
CA LEU A 67 0.33 6.91 7.14
C LEU A 67 0.69 8.25 7.80
N ASP A 68 1.05 9.27 7.01
CA ASP A 68 1.37 10.61 7.51
C ASP A 68 0.20 11.28 8.25
N GLU A 69 -1.05 10.92 7.92
CA GLU A 69 -2.24 11.47 8.56
C GLU A 69 -2.65 10.69 9.82
N ASN A 70 -2.30 9.39 9.91
CA ASN A 70 -2.81 8.48 10.94
C ASN A 70 -1.75 8.06 11.98
N PHE A 71 -0.45 8.25 11.70
CA PHE A 71 0.68 7.84 12.55
C PHE A 71 1.84 8.85 12.53
#